data_AF-A0A2M7UJK3-F1
#
_entry.id   AF-A0A2M7UJK3-F1
#
_cell.length_a   1.000
_cell.length_b   1.000
_cell.length_c   1.000
_cell.angle_alpha   90.00
_cell.angle_beta   90.00
_cell.angle_gamma   90.00
#
_symmetry.space_group_name_H-M   'P 1'
#
loop_
_entity.id
_entity.type
_entity.pdbx_description
1 polymer ?
#
loop_
_entity_poly.entity_id
_entity_poly.type
_entity_poly.pdbx_seq_one_letter_code
_entity_poly.pdbx_strand_id
1 'polypeptide(L)'
;MKTHYKKNILLTLDVLAVVSLIIPMFVSAKNSTSLATVTPNINAKNKKANTVNATTTADKIICDRLISFSANVEPKITGLKTKLKEKRDEITNKIETGREERDDKLSTKREQWDANRQEQFAKLLEHAATDSQKQAVAKFKNAVEAAILARRQAIDTAIKTFRDGVKKAISERKTATDNAVKTFNDTVATAKTKAQDDCANGVDPKTVRLNYQQALKAARDKFQSDKKDIEKLHGSIEPLITAKKLATEKAIADFETAVEKARTDLKAAFPTE
;
A
#
# COMPACT_ATOMS: atom_id res chain seq x y z
N MET A 1 10.21 -26.56 12.86
CA MET A 1 10.74 -25.18 12.91
C MET A 1 9.57 -24.19 12.81
N LYS A 2 8.98 -23.78 13.94
CA LYS A 2 7.83 -22.87 13.97
C LYS A 2 8.33 -21.44 13.82
N THR A 3 8.50 -20.96 12.59
CA THR A 3 8.82 -19.56 12.34
C THR A 3 7.59 -18.70 12.63
N HIS A 4 7.69 -17.89 13.68
CA HIS A 4 6.82 -16.77 13.98
C HIS A 4 6.90 -15.72 12.86
N TYR A 5 6.30 -16.01 11.70
CA TYR A 5 6.13 -15.06 10.59
C TYR A 5 4.76 -14.36 10.70
N LYS A 6 4.35 -14.02 11.93
CA LYS A 6 3.10 -13.32 12.22
C LYS A 6 3.42 -12.10 13.07
N LYS A 7 3.64 -10.94 12.43
CA LYS A 7 2.95 -9.67 12.78
C LYS A 7 3.49 -8.38 12.13
N ASN A 8 4.69 -8.31 11.56
CA ASN A 8 5.28 -6.99 11.22
C ASN A 8 5.46 -6.65 9.73
N ILE A 9 4.88 -7.42 8.80
CA ILE A 9 4.81 -7.05 7.37
C ILE A 9 3.35 -6.88 6.94
N LEU A 10 2.49 -6.35 7.82
CA LEU A 10 1.33 -5.63 7.33
C LEU A 10 1.79 -4.19 7.13
N LEU A 11 2.01 -3.83 5.87
CA LEU A 11 2.13 -2.45 5.42
C LEU A 11 0.78 -1.76 5.68
N THR A 12 0.53 -1.39 6.93
CA THR A 12 -0.42 -0.33 7.25
C THR A 12 0.24 0.97 6.82
N LEU A 13 0.25 1.20 5.51
CA LEU A 13 0.30 2.55 4.96
C LEU A 13 -0.95 3.23 5.49
N ASP A 14 -0.85 3.81 6.68
CA ASP A 14 -1.91 4.52 7.37
C ASP A 14 -2.28 5.77 6.57
N VAL A 15 -3.09 5.54 5.52
CA VAL A 15 -3.96 6.54 4.88
C VAL A 15 -4.87 7.18 5.94
N LEU A 16 -5.02 6.54 7.11
CA LEU A 16 -5.66 7.08 8.31
C LEU A 16 -5.03 8.40 8.82
N ALA A 17 -3.72 8.60 8.71
CA ALA A 17 -3.07 9.80 9.25
C ALA A 17 -3.41 11.09 8.49
N VAL A 18 -3.71 11.00 7.18
CA VAL A 18 -4.10 12.16 6.36
C VAL A 18 -5.55 12.58 6.63
N VAL A 19 -6.41 11.65 7.04
CA VAL A 19 -7.86 11.89 7.24
C VAL A 19 -8.18 12.52 8.59
N SER A 20 -7.40 12.23 9.64
CA SER A 20 -7.61 12.80 10.99
C SER A 20 -7.46 14.33 11.06
N LEU A 21 -6.87 14.97 10.04
CA LEU A 21 -6.58 16.41 10.05
C LEU A 21 -7.56 17.26 9.19
N ILE A 22 -8.55 16.64 8.54
CA ILE A 22 -9.53 17.35 7.68
C ILE A 22 -10.94 17.46 8.30
N ILE A 23 -11.16 16.97 9.54
CA ILE A 23 -12.43 17.18 10.27
C ILE A 23 -12.08 17.52 11.73
N PRO A 24 -12.51 18.68 12.26
CA PRO A 24 -13.88 19.19 12.15
C PRO A 24 -13.97 20.67 11.78
N MET A 25 -14.42 20.98 10.56
CA MET A 25 -14.83 22.36 10.26
C MET A 25 -16.16 22.47 9.50
N PHE A 26 -17.09 21.53 9.68
CA PHE A 26 -18.52 21.76 9.38
C PHE A 26 -19.41 20.82 10.22
N VAL A 27 -19.36 20.93 11.54
CA VAL A 27 -20.48 20.55 12.40
C VAL A 27 -20.89 21.80 13.16
N SER A 28 -21.69 22.65 12.52
CA SER A 28 -22.60 23.56 13.20
C SER A 28 -23.59 24.15 12.19
N ALA A 29 -24.71 23.47 12.05
CA ALA A 29 -26.01 24.08 11.90
C ALA A 29 -27.02 23.03 12.35
N LYS A 30 -27.61 23.26 13.53
CA LYS A 30 -28.68 22.45 14.09
C LYS A 30 -29.81 22.31 13.06
N ASN A 31 -30.33 21.09 13.00
CA ASN A 31 -31.62 20.74 12.44
C ASN A 31 -32.67 21.81 12.80
N SER A 32 -33.26 22.44 11.79
CA SER A 32 -34.54 23.15 11.92
C SER A 32 -35.44 22.68 10.79
N THR A 33 -35.78 21.40 10.84
CA THR A 33 -37.04 20.91 10.29
C THR A 33 -38.18 21.52 11.11
N SER A 34 -38.84 22.52 10.55
CA SER A 34 -40.25 22.78 10.80
C SER A 34 -40.84 23.30 9.51
N LEU A 35 -41.35 22.35 8.72
CA LEU A 35 -42.27 22.60 7.64
C LEU A 35 -43.63 22.84 8.33
N ALA A 36 -43.97 24.09 8.60
CA ALA A 36 -45.31 24.48 9.02
C ALA A 36 -45.90 25.37 7.93
N THR A 37 -46.93 24.85 7.28
CA THR A 37 -47.88 25.55 6.40
C THR A 37 -48.31 26.88 7.00
N VAL A 38 -48.00 27.99 6.31
CA VAL A 38 -48.59 29.30 6.59
C VAL A 38 -49.69 29.55 5.56
N THR A 39 -50.93 29.40 6.01
CA THR A 39 -52.12 29.99 5.40
C THR A 39 -52.03 31.53 5.44
N PRO A 40 -52.54 32.26 4.43
CA PRO A 40 -52.36 33.70 4.34
C PRO A 40 -53.35 34.41 5.28
N ASN A 41 -52.83 35.16 6.26
CA ASN A 41 -53.63 36.14 7.00
C ASN A 41 -53.35 37.55 6.45
N ILE A 42 -54.41 38.15 5.93
CA ILE A 42 -54.47 39.48 5.32
C ILE A 42 -54.71 40.48 6.45
N ASN A 43 -53.65 41.11 6.97
CA ASN A 43 -53.68 42.49 7.49
C ASN A 43 -52.34 42.87 8.16
N ALA A 44 -51.50 43.58 7.41
CA ALA A 44 -50.53 44.52 7.99
C ALA A 44 -50.14 45.53 6.90
N LYS A 45 -50.88 46.64 6.85
CA LYS A 45 -50.51 47.82 6.07
C LYS A 45 -49.22 48.44 6.64
N ASN A 46 -48.40 48.94 5.72
CA ASN A 46 -47.32 49.92 5.91
C ASN A 46 -46.07 49.52 6.72
N LYS A 47 -45.11 48.90 6.02
CA LYS A 47 -43.69 49.33 6.08
C LYS A 47 -42.88 48.84 4.86
N LYS A 48 -43.15 49.41 3.68
CA LYS A 48 -42.20 49.40 2.56
C LYS A 48 -41.50 50.76 2.53
N ALA A 49 -40.31 50.80 3.12
CA ALA A 49 -39.20 51.63 2.67
C ALA A 49 -37.99 51.24 3.52
N ASN A 50 -36.88 50.89 2.85
CA ASN A 50 -35.54 50.69 3.41
C ASN A 50 -35.08 49.27 3.83
N THR A 51 -35.33 48.27 2.99
CA THR A 51 -34.67 46.93 3.07
C THR A 51 -34.04 46.50 1.75
N VAL A 52 -33.45 47.44 0.99
CA VAL A 52 -32.69 47.13 -0.24
C VAL A 52 -31.16 47.26 -0.02
N ASN A 53 -30.70 47.90 1.07
CA ASN A 53 -29.28 48.15 1.32
C ASN A 53 -28.66 47.38 2.51
N ALA A 54 -29.47 46.69 3.33
CA ALA A 54 -28.97 45.92 4.48
C ALA A 54 -28.61 44.47 4.11
N THR A 55 -29.28 43.90 3.10
CA THR A 55 -29.01 42.55 2.56
C THR A 55 -27.67 42.51 1.83
N THR A 56 -27.38 43.48 0.96
CA THR A 56 -26.15 43.52 0.14
C THR A 56 -24.84 43.55 0.95
N THR A 57 -24.83 44.18 2.13
CA THR A 57 -23.61 44.25 2.97
C THR A 57 -23.37 42.95 3.73
N ALA A 58 -24.41 42.36 4.32
CA ALA A 58 -24.31 41.07 5.01
C ALA A 58 -23.99 39.92 4.04
N ASP A 59 -24.57 39.99 2.84
CA ASP A 59 -24.40 39.01 1.78
C ASP A 59 -22.97 39.01 1.22
N LYS A 60 -22.40 40.21 1.02
CA LYS A 60 -20.98 40.39 0.66
C LYS A 60 -20.02 39.84 1.71
N ILE A 61 -20.30 40.06 3.00
CA ILE A 61 -19.49 39.53 4.11
C ILE A 61 -19.47 37.99 4.12
N ILE A 62 -20.57 37.33 3.76
CA ILE A 62 -20.65 35.86 3.70
C ILE A 62 -19.78 35.33 2.56
N CYS A 63 -19.86 35.95 1.38
CA CYS A 63 -19.01 35.60 0.23
C CYS A 63 -17.53 35.83 0.53
N ASP A 64 -17.16 36.96 1.14
CA ASP A 64 -15.77 37.26 1.52
C ASP A 64 -15.20 36.24 2.54
N ARG A 65 -16.03 35.83 3.51
CA ARG A 65 -15.68 34.77 4.47
C ARG A 65 -15.53 33.40 3.81
N LEU A 66 -16.38 33.07 2.85
CA LEU A 66 -16.30 31.82 2.10
C LEU A 66 -15.01 31.75 1.27
N ILE A 67 -14.67 32.84 0.59
CA ILE A 67 -13.47 32.97 -0.24
C ILE A 67 -12.21 32.87 0.63
N SER A 68 -12.13 33.62 1.73
CA SER A 68 -10.99 33.55 2.66
C SER A 68 -10.84 32.17 3.32
N PHE A 69 -11.95 31.50 3.66
CA PHE A 69 -11.91 30.12 4.14
C PHE A 69 -11.36 29.16 3.07
N SER A 70 -11.83 29.28 1.82
CA SER A 70 -11.39 28.42 0.71
C SER A 70 -9.90 28.59 0.38
N ALA A 71 -9.32 29.76 0.64
CA ALA A 71 -7.89 30.02 0.45
C ALA A 71 -7.00 29.21 1.41
N ASN A 72 -7.52 28.82 2.58
CA ASN A 72 -6.80 28.04 3.58
C ASN A 72 -6.80 26.52 3.32
N VAL A 73 -7.55 26.05 2.33
CA VAL A 73 -7.70 24.62 2.02
C VAL A 73 -6.53 24.10 1.19
N GLU A 74 -6.11 24.85 0.17
CA GLU A 74 -5.02 24.48 -0.75
C GLU A 74 -3.67 24.22 -0.06
N PRO A 75 -3.19 25.09 0.87
CA PRO A 75 -1.92 24.87 1.54
C PRO A 75 -1.94 23.64 2.44
N LYS A 76 -3.08 23.35 3.09
CA LYS A 76 -3.25 22.16 3.94
C LYS A 76 -3.17 20.88 3.12
N ILE A 77 -3.87 20.85 1.99
CA ILE A 77 -3.83 19.74 1.06
C ILE A 77 -2.41 19.50 0.54
N THR A 78 -1.71 20.58 0.17
CA THR A 78 -0.32 20.50 -0.32
C THR A 78 0.62 19.95 0.76
N GLY A 79 0.53 20.46 2.00
CA GLY A 79 1.34 19.94 3.11
C GLY A 79 1.09 18.45 3.40
N LEU A 80 -0.16 17.99 3.27
CA LEU A 80 -0.49 16.57 3.42
C LEU A 80 0.07 15.70 2.29
N LYS A 81 0.06 16.19 1.04
CA LYS A 81 0.70 15.51 -0.10
C LYS A 81 2.20 15.33 0.12
N THR A 82 2.89 16.36 0.62
CA THR A 82 4.31 16.29 0.92
C THR A 82 4.61 15.24 1.99
N LYS A 83 3.89 15.27 3.12
CA LYS A 83 4.06 14.27 4.19
C LYS A 83 3.77 12.85 3.71
N LEU A 84 2.76 12.67 2.85
CA LEU A 84 2.46 11.37 2.26
C LEU A 84 3.60 10.86 1.37
N LYS A 85 4.21 11.74 0.57
CA LYS A 85 5.37 11.40 -0.25
C LYS A 85 6.57 11.00 0.62
N GLU A 86 6.94 11.83 1.59
CA GLU A 86 8.05 11.55 2.52
C GLU A 86 7.89 10.20 3.22
N LYS A 87 6.67 9.89 3.70
CA LYS A 87 6.39 8.61 4.36
C LYS A 87 6.52 7.42 3.42
N ARG A 88 6.11 7.55 2.16
CA ARG A 88 6.29 6.49 1.16
C ARG A 88 7.76 6.27 0.83
N ASP A 89 8.53 7.34 0.71
CA ASP A 89 9.97 7.25 0.42
C ASP A 89 10.70 6.59 1.61
N GLU A 90 10.39 6.99 2.85
CA GLU A 90 10.91 6.35 4.08
C GLU A 90 10.64 4.84 4.13
N ILE A 91 9.39 4.44 3.83
CA ILE A 91 8.99 3.02 3.82
C ILE A 91 9.70 2.26 2.72
N THR A 92 9.80 2.84 1.52
CA THR A 92 10.47 2.21 0.37
C THR A 92 11.94 1.93 0.69
N ASN A 93 12.65 2.91 1.24
CA ASN A 93 14.04 2.77 1.65
C ASN A 93 14.20 1.67 2.71
N LYS A 94 13.35 1.65 3.74
CA LYS A 94 13.37 0.59 4.78
C LYS A 94 13.17 -0.81 4.19
N ILE A 95 12.29 -0.96 3.20
CA ILE A 95 12.04 -2.24 2.54
C ILE A 95 13.27 -2.66 1.72
N GLU A 96 13.87 -1.74 0.97
CA GLU A 96 15.03 -1.99 0.11
C GLU A 96 16.26 -2.38 0.94
N THR A 97 16.65 -1.57 1.93
CA THR A 97 17.75 -1.89 2.84
C THR A 97 17.54 -3.25 3.53
N GLY A 98 16.33 -3.51 4.03
CA GLY A 98 16.04 -4.78 4.65
C GLY A 98 16.11 -5.98 3.68
N ARG A 99 15.88 -5.77 2.37
CA ARG A 99 16.05 -6.82 1.36
C ARG A 99 17.52 -7.08 1.09
N GLU A 100 18.32 -6.02 0.91
CA GLU A 100 19.77 -6.11 0.71
C GLU A 100 20.44 -6.87 1.86
N GLU A 101 20.16 -6.50 3.11
CA GLU A 101 20.72 -7.20 4.28
C GLU A 101 20.39 -8.69 4.32
N ARG A 102 19.19 -9.08 3.86
CA ARG A 102 18.79 -10.50 3.82
C ARG A 102 19.47 -11.24 2.68
N ASP A 103 19.70 -10.58 1.55
CA ASP A 103 20.39 -11.15 0.41
C ASP A 103 21.86 -11.35 0.71
N ASP A 104 22.50 -10.39 1.37
CA ASP A 104 23.88 -10.49 1.83
C ASP A 104 24.04 -11.66 2.81
N LYS A 105 23.18 -11.72 3.84
CA LYS A 105 23.17 -12.83 4.81
C LYS A 105 22.97 -14.18 4.12
N LEU A 106 22.10 -14.24 3.12
CA LEU A 106 21.86 -15.46 2.34
C LEU A 106 23.10 -15.85 1.52
N SER A 107 23.76 -14.89 0.87
CA SER A 107 24.99 -15.13 0.10
C SER A 107 26.10 -15.67 0.98
N THR A 108 26.40 -14.97 2.08
CA THR A 108 27.43 -15.42 3.04
C THR A 108 27.14 -16.81 3.59
N LYS A 109 25.87 -17.11 3.89
CA LYS A 109 25.50 -18.46 4.32
C LYS A 109 25.75 -19.47 3.21
N ARG A 110 25.32 -19.20 1.97
CA ARG A 110 25.55 -20.11 0.84
C ARG A 110 27.02 -20.44 0.66
N GLU A 111 27.90 -19.45 0.73
CA GLU A 111 29.35 -19.62 0.67
C GLU A 111 29.89 -20.52 1.80
N GLN A 112 29.47 -20.28 3.04
CA GLN A 112 29.84 -21.12 4.19
C GLN A 112 29.39 -22.59 4.00
N TRP A 113 28.14 -22.79 3.56
CA TRP A 113 27.61 -24.12 3.28
C TRP A 113 28.31 -24.81 2.12
N ASP A 114 28.80 -24.05 1.14
CA ASP A 114 29.56 -24.55 -0.01
C ASP A 114 30.96 -24.98 0.38
N ALA A 115 31.67 -24.15 1.14
CA ALA A 115 33.00 -24.48 1.67
C ALA A 115 32.95 -25.75 2.52
N ASN A 116 32.05 -25.80 3.52
CA ASN A 116 31.90 -26.96 4.39
C ASN A 116 31.60 -28.24 3.61
N ARG A 117 30.77 -28.14 2.56
CA ARG A 117 30.40 -29.30 1.77
C ARG A 117 31.54 -29.79 0.87
N GLN A 118 32.34 -28.89 0.30
CA GLN A 118 33.54 -29.30 -0.44
C GLN A 118 34.50 -30.07 0.46
N GLU A 119 34.66 -29.63 1.71
CA GLU A 119 35.47 -30.34 2.71
C GLU A 119 34.91 -31.75 2.99
N GLN A 120 33.58 -31.89 3.13
CA GLN A 120 32.96 -33.21 3.32
C GLN A 120 33.15 -34.13 2.10
N PHE A 121 33.06 -33.60 0.88
CA PHE A 121 33.34 -34.38 -0.32
C PHE A 121 34.80 -34.82 -0.41
N ALA A 122 35.75 -33.97 0.00
CA ALA A 122 37.16 -34.34 0.07
C ALA A 122 37.38 -35.49 1.06
N LYS A 123 36.80 -35.40 2.27
CA LYS A 123 36.84 -36.48 3.27
C LYS A 123 36.26 -37.79 2.74
N LEU A 124 35.12 -37.75 2.05
CA LEU A 124 34.53 -38.94 1.42
C LEU A 124 35.44 -39.55 0.35
N LEU A 125 36.14 -38.72 -0.41
CA LEU A 125 37.07 -39.18 -1.44
C LEU A 125 38.31 -39.85 -0.84
N GLU A 126 38.82 -39.34 0.29
CA GLU A 126 39.93 -39.95 1.03
C GLU A 126 39.58 -41.33 1.58
N HIS A 127 38.31 -41.58 1.93
CA HIS A 127 37.83 -42.89 2.40
C HIS A 127 37.61 -43.90 1.26
N ALA A 128 37.60 -43.45 0.01
CA ALA A 128 37.43 -44.33 -1.14
C ALA A 128 38.75 -45.02 -1.50
N ALA A 129 38.88 -46.30 -1.12
CA ALA A 129 40.09 -47.09 -1.35
C ALA A 129 40.23 -47.55 -2.82
N THR A 130 39.10 -47.89 -3.46
CA THR A 130 39.09 -48.43 -4.83
C THR A 130 38.69 -47.38 -5.87
N ASP A 131 39.09 -47.57 -7.12
CA ASP A 131 38.68 -46.68 -8.22
C ASP A 131 37.16 -46.66 -8.42
N SER A 132 36.49 -47.78 -8.18
CA SER A 132 35.02 -47.88 -8.18
C SER A 132 34.39 -46.98 -7.12
N GLN A 133 34.89 -47.04 -5.88
CA GLN A 133 34.44 -46.17 -4.79
C GLN A 133 34.70 -44.69 -5.08
N LYS A 134 35.88 -44.36 -5.62
CA LYS A 134 36.21 -42.97 -6.01
C LYS A 134 35.27 -42.46 -7.10
N GLN A 135 34.94 -43.29 -8.09
CA GLN A 135 33.98 -42.95 -9.13
C GLN A 135 32.57 -42.75 -8.56
N ALA A 136 32.16 -43.57 -7.58
CA ALA A 136 30.88 -43.41 -6.89
C ALA A 136 30.82 -42.10 -6.07
N VAL A 137 31.90 -41.74 -5.36
CA VAL A 137 32.00 -40.44 -4.66
C VAL A 137 31.90 -39.27 -5.64
N ALA A 138 32.56 -39.35 -6.79
CA ALA A 138 32.46 -38.31 -7.82
C ALA A 138 31.03 -38.16 -8.36
N LYS A 139 30.33 -39.28 -8.63
CA LYS A 139 28.92 -39.27 -9.03
C LYS A 139 28.02 -38.68 -7.95
N PHE A 140 28.23 -39.06 -6.69
CA PHE A 140 27.50 -38.50 -5.54
C PHE A 140 27.71 -36.99 -5.41
N LYS A 141 28.96 -36.52 -5.48
CA LYS A 141 29.30 -35.10 -5.45
C LYS A 141 28.52 -34.34 -6.52
N ASN A 142 28.61 -34.78 -7.77
CA ASN A 142 27.95 -34.12 -8.89
C ASN A 142 26.42 -34.11 -8.73
N ALA A 143 25.82 -35.21 -8.29
CA ALA A 143 24.38 -35.32 -8.07
C ALA A 143 23.90 -34.36 -6.97
N VAL A 144 24.63 -34.28 -5.85
CA VAL A 144 24.29 -33.37 -4.75
C VAL A 144 24.49 -31.91 -5.16
N GLU A 145 25.57 -31.58 -5.85
CA GLU A 145 25.80 -30.20 -6.34
C GLU A 145 24.71 -29.76 -7.33
N ALA A 146 24.32 -30.63 -8.26
CA ALA A 146 23.22 -30.38 -9.17
C ALA A 146 21.89 -30.17 -8.41
N ALA A 147 21.58 -31.00 -7.42
CA ALA A 147 20.38 -30.86 -6.59
C ALA A 147 20.37 -29.55 -5.80
N ILE A 148 21.52 -29.12 -5.26
CA ILE A 148 21.65 -27.85 -4.54
C ILE A 148 21.43 -26.67 -5.48
N LEU A 149 22.02 -26.70 -6.67
CA LEU A 149 21.86 -25.66 -7.68
C LEU A 149 20.38 -25.53 -8.08
N ALA A 150 19.73 -26.65 -8.39
CA ALA A 150 18.31 -26.67 -8.74
C ALA A 150 17.43 -26.09 -7.61
N ARG A 151 17.67 -26.49 -6.36
CA ARG A 151 16.96 -25.94 -5.19
C ARG A 151 17.17 -24.43 -5.05
N ARG A 152 18.41 -23.95 -5.19
CA ARG A 152 18.74 -22.51 -5.09
C ARG A 152 18.00 -21.72 -6.17
N GLN A 153 18.10 -22.16 -7.42
CA GLN A 153 17.44 -21.51 -8.55
C GLN A 153 15.91 -21.44 -8.38
N ALA A 154 15.28 -22.53 -7.92
CA ALA A 154 13.85 -22.57 -7.66
C ALA A 154 13.43 -21.59 -6.54
N ILE A 155 14.17 -21.57 -5.43
CA ILE A 155 13.90 -20.65 -4.31
C ILE A 155 14.14 -19.19 -4.72
N ASP A 156 15.21 -18.90 -5.45
CA ASP A 156 15.54 -17.54 -5.91
C ASP A 156 14.48 -17.02 -6.89
N THR A 157 14.00 -17.89 -7.78
CA THR A 157 12.88 -17.58 -8.68
C THR A 157 11.60 -17.28 -7.90
N ALA A 158 11.29 -18.07 -6.86
CA ALA A 158 10.12 -17.85 -6.01
C ALA A 158 10.24 -16.53 -5.22
N ILE A 159 11.42 -16.22 -4.69
CA ILE A 159 11.70 -14.95 -3.99
C ILE A 159 11.55 -13.76 -4.95
N LYS A 160 12.11 -13.86 -6.17
CA LYS A 160 12.01 -12.81 -7.18
C LYS A 160 10.56 -12.56 -7.58
N THR A 161 9.82 -13.61 -7.90
CA THR A 161 8.39 -13.53 -8.26
C THR A 161 7.57 -12.85 -7.16
N PHE A 162 7.81 -13.23 -5.91
CA PHE A 162 7.18 -12.58 -4.76
C PHE A 162 7.51 -11.09 -4.68
N ARG A 163 8.81 -10.73 -4.80
CA ARG A 163 9.26 -9.33 -4.72
C ARG A 163 8.67 -8.47 -5.83
N ASP A 164 8.65 -8.98 -7.05
CA ASP A 164 8.10 -8.29 -8.22
C ASP A 164 6.58 -8.08 -8.06
N GLY A 165 5.85 -9.13 -7.62
CA GLY A 165 4.43 -9.03 -7.31
C GLY A 165 4.11 -7.99 -6.22
N VAL A 166 4.89 -8.00 -5.13
CA VAL A 166 4.75 -6.99 -4.06
C VAL A 166 5.04 -5.58 -4.58
N LYS A 167 6.09 -5.40 -5.38
CA LYS A 167 6.44 -4.10 -5.99
C LYS A 167 5.31 -3.58 -6.88
N LYS A 168 4.72 -4.47 -7.70
CA LYS A 168 3.56 -4.15 -8.55
C LYS A 168 2.37 -3.71 -7.71
N ALA A 169 2.00 -4.46 -6.68
CA ALA A 169 0.89 -4.12 -5.78
C ALA A 169 1.09 -2.77 -5.07
N ILE A 170 2.32 -2.48 -4.61
CA ILE A 170 2.68 -1.17 -4.03
C ILE A 170 2.51 -0.05 -5.05
N SER A 171 2.98 -0.26 -6.29
CA SER A 171 2.86 0.72 -7.36
C SER A 171 1.39 0.99 -7.72
N GLU A 172 0.57 -0.05 -7.80
CA GLU A 172 -0.87 0.07 -8.07
C GLU A 172 -1.58 0.86 -6.95
N ARG A 173 -1.29 0.53 -5.68
CA ARG A 173 -1.82 1.27 -4.51
C ARG A 173 -1.39 2.74 -4.54
N LYS A 174 -0.14 3.03 -4.90
CA LYS A 174 0.39 4.39 -5.04
C LYS A 174 -0.40 5.16 -6.10
N THR A 175 -0.49 4.63 -7.32
CA THR A 175 -1.23 5.25 -8.43
C THR A 175 -2.68 5.50 -8.07
N ALA A 176 -3.38 4.52 -7.49
CA ALA A 176 -4.76 4.68 -7.08
C ALA A 176 -4.94 5.78 -6.02
N THR A 177 -4.02 5.85 -5.04
CA THR A 177 -4.03 6.92 -4.03
C THR A 177 -3.78 8.28 -4.65
N ASP A 178 -2.80 8.41 -5.53
CA ASP A 178 -2.46 9.68 -6.18
C ASP A 178 -3.62 10.19 -7.04
N ASN A 179 -4.31 9.28 -7.74
CA ASN A 179 -5.52 9.58 -8.50
C ASN A 179 -6.68 10.02 -7.60
N ALA A 180 -6.92 9.34 -6.47
CA ALA A 180 -7.96 9.72 -5.52
C ALA A 180 -7.71 11.12 -4.92
N VAL A 181 -6.45 11.40 -4.54
CA VAL A 181 -6.05 12.73 -4.03
C VAL A 181 -6.19 13.80 -5.11
N LYS A 182 -5.76 13.52 -6.35
CA LYS A 182 -5.92 14.46 -7.47
C LYS A 182 -7.40 14.77 -7.71
N THR A 183 -8.24 13.74 -7.76
CA THR A 183 -9.69 13.91 -7.98
C THR A 183 -10.35 14.73 -6.88
N PHE A 184 -9.98 14.48 -5.62
CA PHE A 184 -10.46 15.29 -4.50
C PHE A 184 -10.07 16.76 -4.65
N ASN A 185 -8.79 17.03 -4.96
CA ASN A 185 -8.30 18.39 -5.18
C ASN A 185 -9.03 19.11 -6.31
N ASP A 186 -9.15 18.47 -7.47
CA ASP A 186 -9.79 19.05 -8.64
C ASP A 186 -11.26 19.38 -8.34
N THR A 187 -11.95 18.52 -7.59
CA THR A 187 -13.33 18.75 -7.15
C THR A 187 -13.43 19.94 -6.18
N VAL A 188 -12.50 20.06 -5.23
CA VAL A 188 -12.44 21.20 -4.30
C VAL A 188 -12.15 22.51 -5.03
N ALA A 189 -11.20 22.50 -5.97
CA ALA A 189 -10.86 23.66 -6.79
C ALA A 189 -12.07 24.10 -7.64
N THR A 190 -12.74 23.15 -8.29
CA THR A 190 -13.96 23.41 -9.07
C THR A 190 -15.08 24.00 -8.20
N ALA A 191 -15.32 23.44 -7.01
CA ALA A 191 -16.31 23.96 -6.08
C ALA A 191 -15.98 25.38 -5.64
N LYS A 192 -14.70 25.68 -5.41
CA LYS A 192 -14.22 27.02 -5.05
C LYS A 192 -14.45 28.02 -6.18
N THR A 193 -14.03 27.70 -7.40
CA THR A 193 -14.25 28.55 -8.58
C THR A 193 -15.74 28.83 -8.77
N LYS A 194 -16.58 27.79 -8.70
CA LYS A 194 -18.03 27.96 -8.79
C LYS A 194 -18.59 28.88 -7.69
N ALA A 195 -18.13 28.74 -6.45
CA ALA A 195 -18.57 29.61 -5.36
C ALA A 195 -18.15 31.07 -5.58
N GLN A 196 -16.97 31.31 -6.15
CA GLN A 196 -16.49 32.65 -6.51
C GLN A 196 -17.36 33.26 -7.62
N ASP A 197 -17.64 32.49 -8.66
CA ASP A 197 -18.48 32.92 -9.79
C ASP A 197 -19.91 33.20 -9.34
N ASP A 198 -20.52 32.31 -8.54
CA ASP A 198 -21.87 32.50 -8.00
C ASP A 198 -21.94 33.77 -7.13
N CYS A 199 -20.92 34.03 -6.30
CA CYS A 199 -20.82 35.27 -5.52
C CYS A 199 -20.68 36.51 -6.40
N ALA A 200 -19.87 36.47 -7.46
CA ALA A 200 -19.68 37.59 -8.39
C ALA A 200 -20.96 37.91 -9.19
N ASN A 201 -21.75 36.87 -9.50
CA ASN A 201 -23.01 36.98 -10.23
C ASN A 201 -24.21 37.34 -9.32
N GLY A 202 -24.00 37.60 -8.04
CA GLY A 202 -25.06 38.02 -7.11
C GLY A 202 -26.04 36.90 -6.74
N VAL A 203 -25.63 35.63 -6.85
CA VAL A 203 -26.43 34.51 -6.33
C VAL A 203 -26.58 34.66 -4.82
N ASP A 204 -27.77 34.34 -4.29
CA ASP A 204 -28.05 34.39 -2.86
C ASP A 204 -26.95 33.66 -2.04
N PRO A 205 -26.28 34.31 -1.07
CA PRO A 205 -25.13 33.73 -0.39
C PRO A 205 -25.43 32.46 0.41
N LYS A 206 -26.67 32.29 0.89
CA LYS A 206 -27.06 31.03 1.55
C LYS A 206 -27.06 29.90 0.54
N THR A 207 -27.54 30.15 -0.67
CA THR A 207 -27.49 29.23 -1.81
C THR A 207 -26.05 28.90 -2.20
N VAL A 208 -25.17 29.92 -2.34
CA VAL A 208 -23.74 29.70 -2.64
C VAL A 208 -23.08 28.81 -1.58
N ARG A 209 -23.30 29.13 -0.30
CA ARG A 209 -22.76 28.35 0.82
C ARG A 209 -23.26 26.91 0.82
N LEU A 210 -24.56 26.69 0.62
CA LEU A 210 -25.17 25.36 0.60
C LEU A 210 -24.57 24.52 -0.53
N ASN A 211 -24.50 25.07 -1.74
CA ASN A 211 -23.94 24.39 -2.91
C ASN A 211 -22.47 24.02 -2.71
N TYR A 212 -21.67 24.95 -2.18
CA TYR A 212 -20.27 24.69 -1.87
C TYR A 212 -20.11 23.57 -0.82
N GLN A 213 -20.91 23.61 0.25
CA GLN A 213 -20.88 22.56 1.28
C GLN A 213 -21.28 21.19 0.73
N GLN A 214 -22.31 21.13 -0.12
CA GLN A 214 -22.73 19.90 -0.78
C GLN A 214 -21.63 19.35 -1.70
N ALA A 215 -20.97 20.20 -2.48
CA ALA A 215 -19.85 19.80 -3.35
C ALA A 215 -18.68 19.24 -2.52
N LEU A 216 -18.30 19.90 -1.42
CA LEU A 216 -17.26 19.40 -0.52
C LEU A 216 -17.65 18.09 0.17
N LYS A 217 -18.93 17.92 0.50
CA LYS A 217 -19.43 16.65 1.05
C LYS A 217 -19.32 15.53 0.03
N ALA A 218 -19.77 15.75 -1.21
CA ALA A 218 -19.66 14.78 -2.29
C ALA A 218 -18.20 14.40 -2.57
N ALA A 219 -17.29 15.38 -2.62
CA ALA A 219 -15.86 15.15 -2.78
C ALA A 219 -15.30 14.25 -1.66
N ARG A 220 -15.68 14.52 -0.40
CA ARG A 220 -15.26 13.72 0.75
C ARG A 220 -15.81 12.30 0.69
N ASP A 221 -17.10 12.14 0.40
CA ASP A 221 -17.75 10.84 0.34
C ASP A 221 -17.14 9.97 -0.76
N LYS A 222 -16.84 10.57 -1.92
CA LYS A 222 -16.09 9.91 -3.00
C LYS A 222 -14.69 9.51 -2.56
N PHE A 223 -13.92 10.42 -1.95
CA PHE A 223 -12.57 10.09 -1.47
C PHE A 223 -12.57 8.95 -0.43
N GLN A 224 -13.58 8.88 0.44
CA GLN A 224 -13.74 7.78 1.38
C GLN A 224 -14.07 6.46 0.68
N SER A 225 -14.89 6.50 -0.37
CA SER A 225 -15.15 5.32 -1.20
C SER A 225 -13.87 4.84 -1.89
N ASP A 226 -13.15 5.74 -2.55
CA ASP A 226 -11.89 5.45 -3.25
C ASP A 226 -10.88 4.84 -2.26
N LYS A 227 -10.80 5.36 -1.03
CA LYS A 227 -9.97 4.79 0.04
C LYS A 227 -10.33 3.34 0.36
N LYS A 228 -11.62 3.03 0.51
CA LYS A 228 -12.05 1.65 0.80
C LYS A 228 -11.65 0.70 -0.33
N ASP A 229 -11.74 1.15 -1.57
CA ASP A 229 -11.35 0.34 -2.73
C ASP A 229 -9.82 0.15 -2.80
N ILE A 230 -9.05 1.18 -2.47
CA ILE A 230 -7.59 1.09 -2.35
C ILE A 230 -7.17 0.09 -1.26
N GLU A 231 -7.87 0.04 -0.11
CA GLU A 231 -7.54 -0.94 0.94
C GLU A 231 -7.77 -2.38 0.51
N LYS A 232 -8.74 -2.65 -0.38
CA LYS A 232 -8.97 -3.99 -0.92
C LYS A 232 -7.76 -4.52 -1.70
N LEU A 233 -6.92 -3.63 -2.25
CA LEU A 233 -5.68 -4.03 -2.95
C LEU A 233 -4.69 -4.75 -2.02
N HIS A 234 -4.78 -4.59 -0.69
CA HIS A 234 -3.97 -5.36 0.25
C HIS A 234 -4.17 -6.88 0.09
N GLY A 235 -5.37 -7.32 -0.30
CA GLY A 235 -5.66 -8.73 -0.55
C GLY A 235 -4.80 -9.38 -1.64
N SER A 236 -4.15 -8.57 -2.50
CA SER A 236 -3.25 -9.07 -3.56
C SER A 236 -1.95 -9.69 -3.04
N ILE A 237 -1.55 -9.42 -1.79
CA ILE A 237 -0.27 -9.87 -1.24
C ILE A 237 -0.33 -11.29 -0.70
N GLU A 238 -1.45 -11.69 -0.09
CA GLU A 238 -1.59 -13.02 0.53
C GLU A 238 -1.38 -14.19 -0.46
N PRO A 239 -1.94 -14.14 -1.69
CA PRO A 239 -1.65 -15.16 -2.69
C PRO A 239 -0.15 -15.25 -3.05
N LEU A 240 0.57 -14.12 -3.07
CA LEU A 240 2.01 -14.10 -3.35
C LEU A 240 2.81 -14.79 -2.23
N ILE A 241 2.41 -14.57 -0.97
CA ILE A 241 3.03 -15.23 0.19
C ILE A 241 2.84 -16.75 0.09
N THR A 242 1.60 -17.18 -0.17
CA THR A 242 1.26 -18.61 -0.33
C THR A 242 2.03 -19.24 -1.48
N ALA A 243 2.07 -18.58 -2.64
CA ALA A 243 2.80 -19.08 -3.82
C ALA A 243 4.30 -19.25 -3.54
N LYS A 244 4.93 -18.25 -2.90
CA LYS A 244 6.34 -18.33 -2.50
C LYS A 244 6.59 -19.50 -1.54
N LYS A 245 5.72 -19.66 -0.54
CA LYS A 245 5.84 -20.73 0.46
C LYS A 245 5.78 -22.11 -0.22
N LEU A 246 4.75 -22.35 -1.02
CA LEU A 246 4.56 -23.62 -1.74
C LEU A 246 5.73 -23.93 -2.67
N ALA A 247 6.22 -22.94 -3.42
CA ALA A 247 7.39 -23.12 -4.29
C ALA A 247 8.66 -23.46 -3.49
N THR A 248 8.83 -22.87 -2.30
CA THR A 248 9.96 -23.16 -1.41
C THR A 248 9.86 -24.58 -0.84
N GLU A 249 8.68 -24.98 -0.35
CA GLU A 249 8.42 -26.32 0.17
C GLU A 249 8.67 -27.39 -0.91
N LYS A 250 8.19 -27.14 -2.13
CA LYS A 250 8.44 -28.03 -3.27
C LYS A 250 9.94 -28.15 -3.58
N ALA A 251 10.67 -27.04 -3.64
CA ALA A 251 12.10 -27.04 -3.92
C ALA A 251 12.92 -27.83 -2.87
N ILE A 252 12.46 -27.81 -1.61
CA ILE A 252 13.06 -28.61 -0.53
C ILE A 252 12.76 -30.10 -0.72
N ALA A 253 11.50 -30.46 -0.98
CA ALA A 253 11.10 -31.86 -1.21
C ALA A 253 11.82 -32.49 -2.42
N ASP A 254 11.94 -31.74 -3.52
CA ASP A 254 12.66 -32.17 -4.72
C ASP A 254 14.16 -32.40 -4.41
N PHE A 255 14.76 -31.52 -3.60
CA PHE A 255 16.15 -31.66 -3.15
C PHE A 255 16.35 -32.88 -2.25
N GLU A 256 15.49 -33.10 -1.26
CA GLU A 256 15.57 -34.25 -0.36
C GLU A 256 15.49 -35.55 -1.15
N THR A 257 14.54 -35.64 -2.08
CA THR A 257 14.40 -36.79 -2.98
C THR A 257 15.67 -37.05 -3.78
N ALA A 258 16.25 -36.01 -4.38
CA ALA A 258 17.48 -36.12 -5.18
C ALA A 258 18.69 -36.56 -4.34
N VAL A 259 18.84 -36.03 -3.13
CA VAL A 259 19.95 -36.37 -2.23
C VAL A 259 19.81 -37.77 -1.66
N GLU A 260 18.61 -38.22 -1.28
CA GLU A 260 18.42 -39.59 -0.80
C GLU A 260 18.68 -40.62 -1.91
N LYS A 261 18.31 -40.30 -3.15
CA LYS A 261 18.71 -41.13 -4.30
C LYS A 261 20.23 -41.19 -4.42
N ALA A 262 20.91 -40.04 -4.45
CA ALA A 262 22.37 -39.99 -4.55
C ALA A 262 23.06 -40.76 -3.41
N ARG A 263 22.54 -40.64 -2.18
CA ARG A 263 23.05 -41.36 -1.02
C ARG A 263 22.87 -42.87 -1.15
N THR A 264 21.72 -43.33 -1.64
CA THR A 264 21.46 -44.75 -1.89
C THR A 264 22.43 -45.31 -2.93
N ASP A 265 22.63 -44.58 -4.02
CA ASP A 265 23.57 -44.95 -5.09
C ASP A 265 25.03 -44.99 -4.57
N LEU A 266 25.41 -44.05 -3.69
CA LEU A 266 26.73 -44.06 -3.04
C LEU A 266 26.91 -45.27 -2.12
N LYS A 267 25.93 -45.54 -1.25
CA LYS A 267 26.00 -46.68 -0.30
C LYS A 267 26.16 -48.01 -1.01
N ALA A 268 25.52 -48.19 -2.17
CA ALA A 268 25.66 -49.42 -2.96
C ALA A 268 27.11 -49.68 -3.41
N ALA A 269 27.95 -48.64 -3.50
CA ALA A 269 29.37 -48.76 -3.84
C ALA A 269 30.29 -48.98 -2.62
N PHE A 270 29.76 -48.87 -1.40
CA PHE A 270 30.45 -49.16 -0.14
C PHE A 270 29.71 -50.29 0.60
N PRO A 271 29.78 -51.53 0.09
CA PRO A 271 29.21 -52.67 0.79
C PRO A 271 29.86 -52.78 2.18
N THR A 272 29.01 -52.88 3.21
CA THR A 272 29.43 -53.24 4.57
C THR A 272 29.97 -54.67 4.52
N GLU A 273 31.24 -54.88 4.88
CA GLU A 273 31.72 -56.20 5.30
C GLU A 273 30.92 -56.72 6.51
#